data_AF-A0A2V9Y6P5-F1
#
_entry.id   AF-A0A2V9Y6P5-F1
#
_cell.length_a   1.000
_cell.length_b   1.000
_cell.length_c   1.000
_cell.angle_alpha   90.00
_cell.angle_beta   90.00
_cell.angle_gamma   90.00
#
_symmetry.space_group_name_H-M   'P 1'
#
loop_
_entity.id
_entity.type
_entity.pdbx_description
1 polymer ?
#
loop_
_entity_poly.entity_id
_entity_poly.type
_entity_poly.pdbx_seq_one_letter_code
_entity_poly.pdbx_strand_id
1 'polypeptide(L)'
;MRTSNWILTAALLVSVSAAAQQATDSQPPAQPQTTDAAQTAQPSQQPAPAQAQQPAPTASQPADAAASQVPAATIAPPATVAAPTTMDQVVNLFIEREHGLIKALATRTPVVETYLQNLTADPQLGPVPSEDHYFLGRLDMGENIDRKDYLKEQEKNMQQRLLGGFQKLYKVQYQPMGFSWMVYADRTDFDREHYDFRYVRREFLGDVRCLVFDVTPKPKSGRGRFLGRLWVEDQGFNIVRLNGTYYPAPRNSYFFHMDSWRLNLIPGYWVPSFIYSEEGDFSAGVKSKVAFKAQTRIWGYDLKKGGKDDELTNIRVDSVQDSSATAQDASPLQAERVWQQQAEDNVVERLTSAGLLAPEGDVDHILQTVVNNLEVTNNIDLPRPVRTRVLLTAPLETFSVGNTIVISRGLVDVLPDEASLAAVLSHELAHIVLGHNLGSKFAFNDRMLFSDDATYQNLGFKHIPEEETAADKKAVELLKNSPYAQKLDNVGLFLKALQQRAGSLNALLTTHLGNPLAEGGQVNRLVALSTQGPALDNSKLDQIAALPLGGRVKVNPWDDKAEMVKTAPVAITSARDKMPFEVTPFFPRLSRYGGNAPTTAPTTAANSTTNPGN
;
A
#
# COMPACT_ATOMS: atom_id res chain seq x y z
N MET A 1 -47.19 -51.46 -0.35
CA MET A 1 -48.59 -51.07 -0.06
C MET A 1 -48.58 -49.67 0.54
N ARG A 2 -49.39 -48.76 -0.05
CA ARG A 2 -49.71 -47.36 0.32
C ARG A 2 -48.56 -46.32 0.12
N THR A 3 -48.49 -45.55 -0.99
CA THR A 3 -49.30 -44.35 -1.42
C THR A 3 -49.29 -43.24 -0.36
N SER A 4 -48.99 -41.96 -0.60
CA SER A 4 -49.27 -41.12 -1.76
C SER A 4 -48.45 -39.81 -1.72
N ASN A 5 -48.38 -39.18 -2.90
CA ASN A 5 -47.88 -37.86 -3.35
C ASN A 5 -47.90 -36.67 -2.37
N TRP A 6 -47.18 -35.59 -2.73
CA TRP A 6 -47.76 -34.29 -3.14
C TRP A 6 -46.74 -33.50 -3.97
N ILE A 7 -47.20 -33.00 -5.11
CA ILE A 7 -46.57 -32.05 -6.02
C ILE A 7 -47.10 -30.66 -5.63
N LEU A 8 -46.25 -29.63 -5.63
CA LEU A 8 -46.70 -28.25 -5.80
C LEU A 8 -45.66 -27.42 -6.55
N THR A 9 -46.11 -26.95 -7.72
CA THR A 9 -45.49 -26.01 -8.65
C THR A 9 -45.94 -24.60 -8.30
N ALA A 10 -45.05 -23.60 -8.29
CA ALA A 10 -45.38 -22.17 -8.53
C ALA A 10 -44.04 -21.41 -8.72
N ALA A 11 -43.67 -21.04 -9.95
CA ALA A 11 -44.13 -19.88 -10.72
C ALA A 11 -43.31 -18.60 -10.40
N LEU A 12 -42.37 -18.34 -11.31
CA LEU A 12 -41.61 -17.12 -11.50
C LEU A 12 -42.57 -15.97 -11.84
N LEU A 13 -42.50 -14.84 -11.14
CA LEU A 13 -43.13 -13.59 -11.58
C LEU A 13 -42.20 -12.41 -11.28
N VAL A 14 -41.55 -11.98 -12.35
CA VAL A 14 -40.85 -10.71 -12.47
C VAL A 14 -41.90 -9.60 -12.48
N SER A 15 -41.76 -8.61 -11.60
CA SER A 15 -42.46 -7.34 -11.74
C SER A 15 -41.43 -6.20 -11.60
N VAL A 16 -41.11 -5.63 -12.75
CA VAL A 16 -40.46 -4.32 -12.87
C VAL A 16 -41.56 -3.28 -12.66
N SER A 17 -41.33 -2.31 -11.78
CA SER A 17 -42.19 -1.12 -11.69
C SER A 17 -41.29 0.10 -11.60
N ALA A 18 -41.13 0.74 -12.76
CA ALA A 18 -40.67 2.11 -12.89
C ALA A 18 -41.88 3.01 -12.59
N ALA A 19 -41.77 3.86 -11.57
CA ALA A 19 -42.71 4.93 -11.33
C ALA A 19 -42.06 6.26 -11.75
N ALA A 20 -42.38 6.68 -12.97
CA ALA A 20 -42.27 8.08 -13.38
C ALA A 20 -43.60 8.76 -13.02
N GLN A 21 -43.52 9.95 -12.41
CA GLN A 21 -44.66 10.87 -12.31
C GLN A 21 -44.23 12.26 -12.78
N GLN A 22 -44.70 12.60 -13.98
CA GLN A 22 -44.94 13.94 -14.51
C GLN A 22 -46.23 14.50 -13.85
N ALA A 23 -46.30 15.77 -13.39
CA ALA A 23 -46.41 17.06 -14.09
C ALA A 23 -47.85 17.62 -13.98
N THR A 24 -47.97 18.91 -13.65
CA THR A 24 -48.98 19.92 -14.10
C THR A 24 -48.75 21.21 -13.28
N ASP A 25 -48.66 22.42 -13.83
CA ASP A 25 -49.74 23.16 -14.50
C ASP A 25 -49.29 24.15 -15.63
N SER A 26 -49.92 23.99 -16.80
CA SER A 26 -50.71 24.93 -17.64
C SER A 26 -50.47 26.47 -17.54
N GLN A 27 -49.89 27.17 -18.55
CA GLN A 27 -50.48 27.85 -19.75
C GLN A 27 -50.85 29.37 -19.58
N PRO A 28 -51.02 30.24 -20.64
CA PRO A 28 -50.13 30.66 -21.75
C PRO A 28 -50.25 32.22 -22.04
N PRO A 29 -50.12 32.77 -23.29
CA PRO A 29 -48.92 33.43 -23.83
C PRO A 29 -49.11 34.91 -24.28
N ALA A 30 -48.02 35.62 -24.60
CA ALA A 30 -48.05 36.77 -25.51
C ALA A 30 -46.68 37.06 -26.16
N GLN A 31 -46.62 36.93 -27.49
CA GLN A 31 -45.73 37.67 -28.40
C GLN A 31 -46.58 38.83 -29.01
N PRO A 32 -46.05 39.88 -29.70
CA PRO A 32 -44.97 39.79 -30.70
C PRO A 32 -44.06 41.05 -30.87
N GLN A 33 -43.17 40.96 -31.87
CA GLN A 33 -42.67 42.02 -32.79
C GLN A 33 -41.17 42.37 -32.78
N THR A 34 -40.48 41.78 -33.78
CA THR A 34 -39.67 42.41 -34.84
C THR A 34 -39.10 43.83 -34.65
N THR A 35 -37.79 44.01 -34.94
CA THR A 35 -37.29 44.82 -36.08
C THR A 35 -35.79 44.63 -36.31
N ASP A 36 -35.43 44.54 -37.59
CA ASP A 36 -34.10 44.69 -38.20
C ASP A 36 -33.33 45.95 -37.77
N ALA A 37 -31.99 45.88 -37.77
CA ALA A 37 -31.16 46.78 -38.57
C ALA A 37 -29.68 46.36 -38.52
N ALA A 38 -29.15 46.03 -39.70
CA ALA A 38 -27.72 45.97 -39.99
C ALA A 38 -27.10 47.38 -40.00
N GLN A 39 -25.86 47.53 -39.53
CA GLN A 39 -24.94 48.50 -40.13
C GLN A 39 -23.46 48.11 -39.94
N THR A 40 -22.80 48.13 -41.09
CA THR A 40 -21.40 47.91 -41.44
C THR A 40 -20.43 48.98 -40.91
N ALA A 41 -19.18 48.57 -40.66
CA ALA A 41 -17.93 49.12 -41.24
C ALA A 41 -16.74 49.32 -40.25
N GLN A 42 -15.63 48.66 -40.61
CA GLN A 42 -14.19 48.84 -40.30
C GLN A 42 -13.65 50.30 -40.45
N PRO A 43 -12.33 50.61 -40.27
CA PRO A 43 -11.20 49.95 -39.55
C PRO A 43 -10.28 50.96 -38.77
N SER A 44 -9.10 50.48 -38.33
CA SER A 44 -7.85 51.22 -38.01
C SER A 44 -7.75 51.80 -36.57
N GLN A 45 -6.61 51.86 -35.87
CA GLN A 45 -5.20 51.88 -36.25
C GLN A 45 -4.35 51.70 -34.96
N GLN A 46 -3.20 51.04 -35.06
CA GLN A 46 -2.12 51.03 -34.07
C GLN A 46 -1.39 52.40 -34.12
N PRO A 47 -0.87 52.93 -32.99
CA PRO A 47 0.58 52.79 -32.76
C PRO A 47 1.01 52.74 -31.27
N ALA A 48 2.18 52.14 -31.03
CA ALA A 48 3.06 52.41 -29.87
C ALA A 48 4.27 53.25 -30.37
N PRO A 49 5.32 53.60 -29.59
CA PRO A 49 5.55 53.66 -28.12
C PRO A 49 6.29 54.97 -27.66
N ALA A 50 6.36 55.27 -26.36
CA ALA A 50 7.41 56.11 -25.72
C ALA A 50 7.36 55.97 -24.18
N GLN A 51 8.33 55.30 -23.54
CA GLN A 51 9.51 55.85 -22.83
C GLN A 51 9.23 56.68 -21.55
N ALA A 52 9.61 56.13 -20.39
CA ALA A 52 10.28 56.80 -19.25
C ALA A 52 10.59 55.75 -18.15
N GLN A 53 11.85 55.34 -17.99
CA GLN A 53 12.80 55.77 -16.94
C GLN A 53 12.80 54.89 -15.67
N GLN A 54 13.90 54.14 -15.50
CA GLN A 54 14.38 53.60 -14.23
C GLN A 54 14.78 54.73 -13.27
N PRO A 55 14.73 54.47 -11.96
CA PRO A 55 15.99 54.41 -11.20
C PRO A 55 16.21 53.08 -10.45
N ALA A 56 17.49 52.80 -10.25
CA ALA A 56 18.10 51.65 -9.58
C ALA A 56 18.01 51.73 -8.02
N PRO A 57 18.43 50.69 -7.28
CA PRO A 57 17.73 50.17 -6.11
C PRO A 57 18.27 50.67 -4.75
N THR A 58 17.40 50.66 -3.74
CA THR A 58 17.77 50.76 -2.33
C THR A 58 17.87 49.36 -1.74
N ALA A 59 19.04 49.01 -1.21
CA ALA A 59 19.30 47.75 -0.53
C ALA A 59 18.45 47.61 0.74
N SER A 60 17.80 46.46 0.92
CA SER A 60 17.23 45.99 2.19
C SER A 60 17.66 44.53 2.39
N GLN A 61 18.30 44.26 3.53
CA GLN A 61 18.68 42.93 3.99
C GLN A 61 17.45 42.01 4.19
N PRO A 62 17.64 40.67 4.19
CA PRO A 62 16.55 39.72 4.23
C PRO A 62 15.93 39.69 5.63
N ALA A 63 14.63 39.97 5.73
CA ALA A 63 13.83 39.61 6.89
C ALA A 63 13.61 38.09 6.86
N ASP A 64 13.87 37.45 8.01
CA ASP A 64 13.65 36.04 8.26
C ASP A 64 12.27 35.59 7.76
N ALA A 65 12.27 34.67 6.80
CA ALA A 65 11.09 33.94 6.41
C ALA A 65 10.75 32.95 7.55
N ALA A 66 9.94 33.42 8.50
CA ALA A 66 9.21 32.55 9.40
C ALA A 66 8.30 31.64 8.57
N ALA A 67 8.77 30.41 8.33
CA ALA A 67 7.95 29.34 7.78
C ALA A 67 6.78 29.12 8.74
N SER A 68 5.60 29.58 8.34
CA SER A 68 4.34 29.29 9.02
C SER A 68 4.03 27.81 8.78
N GLN A 69 4.47 26.96 9.72
CA GLN A 69 4.04 25.57 9.79
C GLN A 69 2.64 25.54 10.42
N VAL A 70 1.67 25.04 9.66
CA VAL A 70 0.30 24.77 10.12
C VAL A 70 0.35 23.62 11.16
N PRO A 71 -0.39 23.70 12.28
CA PRO A 71 -0.40 22.62 13.27
C PRO A 71 -1.24 21.46 12.72
N ALA A 72 -0.58 20.43 12.17
CA ALA A 72 -1.14 19.08 12.14
C ALA A 72 -1.54 18.69 13.57
N ALA A 73 -2.60 17.90 13.77
CA ALA A 73 -3.08 17.48 15.07
C ALA A 73 -1.96 16.85 15.93
N THR A 74 -1.25 17.69 16.67
CA THR A 74 -0.07 17.32 17.43
C THR A 74 -0.52 16.57 18.66
N ILE A 75 -0.24 15.27 18.70
CA ILE A 75 -0.19 14.55 19.97
C ILE A 75 0.88 15.28 20.80
N ALA A 76 0.46 15.87 21.93
CA ALA A 76 1.37 16.66 22.76
C ALA A 76 2.58 15.79 23.15
N PRO A 77 3.82 16.21 22.84
CA PRO A 77 4.99 15.46 23.25
C PRO A 77 5.03 15.42 24.78
N PRO A 78 5.39 14.28 25.38
CA PRO A 78 5.44 14.19 26.83
C PRO A 78 6.58 15.05 27.40
N ALA A 79 6.44 15.45 28.66
CA ALA A 79 7.40 16.31 29.36
C ALA A 79 8.83 15.75 29.36
N THR A 80 9.82 16.65 29.35
CA THR A 80 11.24 16.33 29.45
C THR A 80 11.55 15.65 30.78
N VAL A 81 12.08 14.45 30.73
CA VAL A 81 12.40 13.63 31.91
C VAL A 81 13.85 13.89 32.32
N ALA A 82 14.11 13.99 33.63
CA ALA A 82 15.47 14.02 34.17
C ALA A 82 16.25 12.74 33.77
N ALA A 83 17.55 12.87 33.48
CA ALA A 83 18.37 11.75 33.06
C ALA A 83 18.43 10.67 34.16
N PRO A 84 18.08 9.39 33.86
CA PRO A 84 18.12 8.32 34.84
C PRO A 84 19.58 8.01 35.24
N THR A 85 19.77 7.76 36.53
CA THR A 85 21.06 7.38 37.13
C THR A 85 21.19 5.88 37.35
N THR A 86 20.07 5.14 37.32
CA THR A 86 20.04 3.68 37.48
C THR A 86 19.25 3.01 36.37
N MET A 87 19.54 1.73 36.14
CA MET A 87 18.78 0.94 35.16
C MET A 87 17.34 0.68 35.63
N ASP A 88 17.10 0.69 36.94
CA ASP A 88 15.75 0.60 37.47
C ASP A 88 14.90 1.83 37.13
N GLN A 89 15.50 3.02 37.14
CA GLN A 89 14.82 4.23 36.69
C GLN A 89 14.50 4.14 35.18
N VAL A 90 15.42 3.64 34.36
CA VAL A 90 15.16 3.40 32.92
C VAL A 90 13.95 2.49 32.71
N VAL A 91 13.83 1.41 33.49
CA VAL A 91 12.69 0.48 33.41
C VAL A 91 11.37 1.18 33.72
N ASN A 92 11.32 2.02 34.77
CA ASN A 92 10.12 2.78 35.09
C ASN A 92 9.73 3.73 33.94
N LEU A 93 10.73 4.37 33.32
CA LEU A 93 10.50 5.32 32.24
C LEU A 93 9.95 4.63 30.99
N PHE A 94 10.52 3.52 30.54
CA PHE A 94 9.99 2.88 29.33
C PHE A 94 8.63 2.21 29.57
N ILE A 95 8.31 1.77 30.78
CA ILE A 95 6.97 1.32 31.16
C ILE A 95 5.97 2.49 31.03
N GLU A 96 6.30 3.64 31.61
CA GLU A 96 5.47 4.85 31.50
C GLU A 96 5.28 5.28 30.05
N ARG A 97 6.35 5.22 29.25
CA ARG A 97 6.29 5.52 27.80
C ARG A 97 5.42 4.56 27.03
N GLU A 98 5.45 3.26 27.35
CA GLU A 98 4.58 2.28 26.69
C GLU A 98 3.10 2.56 26.97
N HIS A 99 2.73 2.82 28.22
CA HIS A 99 1.37 3.22 28.57
C HIS A 99 0.96 4.54 27.91
N GLY A 100 1.88 5.50 27.85
CA GLY A 100 1.68 6.77 27.14
C GLY A 100 1.43 6.59 25.65
N LEU A 101 2.15 5.66 25.00
CA LEU A 101 1.96 5.32 23.58
C LEU A 101 0.58 4.69 23.34
N ILE A 102 0.19 3.71 24.16
CA ILE A 102 -1.14 3.06 24.06
C ILE A 102 -2.24 4.12 24.15
N LYS A 103 -2.15 5.03 25.13
CA LYS A 103 -3.12 6.12 25.28
C LYS A 103 -3.12 7.08 24.09
N ALA A 104 -1.95 7.43 23.57
CA ALA A 104 -1.82 8.33 22.43
C ALA A 104 -2.41 7.75 21.14
N LEU A 105 -2.36 6.43 20.97
CA LEU A 105 -2.89 5.74 19.79
C LEU A 105 -4.35 5.32 19.93
N ALA A 106 -4.95 5.36 21.13
CA ALA A 106 -6.29 4.82 21.40
C ALA A 106 -7.42 5.38 20.53
N THR A 107 -7.27 6.56 19.92
CA THR A 107 -8.27 7.16 19.02
C THR A 107 -8.00 6.90 17.54
N ARG A 108 -6.97 6.13 17.22
CA ARG A 108 -6.51 5.88 15.85
C ARG A 108 -7.04 4.55 15.34
N THR A 109 -7.32 4.49 14.04
CA THR A 109 -7.82 3.28 13.36
C THR A 109 -6.99 2.97 12.11
N PRO A 110 -5.68 2.66 12.23
CA PRO A 110 -4.84 2.42 11.06
C PRO A 110 -5.29 1.21 10.22
N VAL A 111 -4.82 1.16 8.97
CA VAL A 111 -4.91 -0.03 8.11
C VAL A 111 -3.84 -1.03 8.55
N VAL A 112 -4.21 -2.30 8.63
CA VAL A 112 -3.33 -3.43 8.91
C VAL A 112 -3.40 -4.45 7.79
N GLU A 113 -2.24 -4.72 7.20
CA GLU A 113 -2.05 -5.75 6.18
C GLU A 113 -1.18 -6.86 6.75
N THR A 114 -1.64 -8.10 6.65
CA THR A 114 -0.84 -9.29 6.97
C THR A 114 -0.78 -10.19 5.74
N TYR A 115 0.42 -10.44 5.23
CA TYR A 115 0.68 -11.44 4.19
C TYR A 115 1.53 -12.57 4.75
N LEU A 116 1.07 -13.81 4.59
CA LEU A 116 1.66 -15.01 5.16
C LEU A 116 1.90 -16.06 4.09
N GLN A 117 3.05 -16.73 4.15
CA GLN A 117 3.43 -17.84 3.28
C GLN A 117 3.74 -19.07 4.13
N ASN A 118 2.95 -20.13 3.95
CA ASN A 118 3.31 -21.47 4.40
C ASN A 118 4.48 -21.97 3.54
N LEU A 119 5.42 -22.67 4.17
CA LEU A 119 6.67 -23.07 3.56
C LEU A 119 6.77 -24.59 3.42
N THR A 120 7.39 -25.02 2.31
CA THR A 120 7.84 -26.40 2.09
C THR A 120 9.33 -26.39 1.75
N ALA A 121 10.01 -27.51 2.01
CA ALA A 121 11.41 -27.64 1.66
C ALA A 121 11.59 -27.87 0.14
N ASP A 122 12.53 -27.14 -0.45
CA ASP A 122 13.05 -27.34 -1.80
C ASP A 122 14.55 -27.68 -1.73
N PRO A 123 15.03 -28.71 -2.46
CA PRO A 123 16.43 -29.12 -2.41
C PRO A 123 17.43 -28.02 -2.83
N GLN A 124 17.05 -27.16 -3.77
CA GLN A 124 17.91 -26.14 -4.36
C GLN A 124 17.72 -24.79 -3.64
N LEU A 125 16.47 -24.38 -3.45
CA LEU A 125 16.10 -23.06 -2.94
C LEU A 125 15.96 -23.02 -1.41
N GLY A 126 15.93 -24.17 -0.73
CA GLY A 126 15.63 -24.22 0.69
C GLY A 126 14.13 -24.07 0.95
N PRO A 127 13.71 -23.45 2.07
CA PRO A 127 12.28 -23.23 2.33
C PRO A 127 11.66 -22.29 1.28
N VAL A 128 10.62 -22.75 0.59
CA VAL A 128 9.90 -21.97 -0.42
C VAL A 128 8.39 -21.95 -0.15
N PRO A 129 7.65 -20.93 -0.62
CA PRO A 129 6.20 -20.86 -0.44
C PRO A 129 5.47 -22.05 -1.09
N SER A 130 4.56 -22.66 -0.34
CA SER A 130 3.65 -23.72 -0.81
C SER A 130 2.18 -23.30 -0.85
N GLU A 131 1.79 -22.37 0.03
CA GLU A 131 0.44 -21.81 0.15
C GLU A 131 0.56 -20.43 0.80
N ASP A 132 -0.32 -19.50 0.48
CA ASP A 132 -0.31 -18.16 1.05
C ASP A 132 -1.69 -17.67 1.51
N HIS A 133 -1.66 -16.68 2.40
CA HIS A 133 -2.84 -16.06 2.97
C HIS A 133 -2.64 -14.55 3.02
N TYR A 134 -3.71 -13.82 2.73
CA TYR A 134 -3.71 -12.36 2.73
C TYR A 134 -4.87 -11.83 3.57
N PHE A 135 -4.57 -10.88 4.44
CA PHE A 135 -5.55 -10.25 5.32
C PHE A 135 -5.36 -8.75 5.31
N LEU A 136 -6.42 -8.01 4.98
CA LEU A 136 -6.44 -6.54 5.04
C LEU A 136 -7.61 -6.05 5.88
N GLY A 137 -7.36 -5.17 6.84
CA GLY A 137 -8.39 -4.66 7.74
C GLY A 137 -8.03 -3.30 8.34
N ARG A 138 -8.99 -2.72 9.06
CA ARG A 138 -8.76 -1.59 9.98
C ARG A 138 -8.57 -2.13 11.39
N LEU A 139 -7.53 -1.65 12.06
CA LEU A 139 -7.21 -1.98 13.44
C LEU A 139 -7.71 -0.87 14.36
N ASP A 140 -8.66 -1.15 15.25
CA ASP A 140 -8.99 -0.22 16.34
C ASP A 140 -7.92 -0.29 17.44
N MET A 141 -7.24 0.83 17.70
CA MET A 141 -6.20 0.92 18.73
C MET A 141 -6.77 1.22 20.13
N GLY A 142 -8.07 1.46 20.26
CA GLY A 142 -8.79 1.70 21.51
C GLY A 142 -8.92 0.47 22.40
N GLU A 143 -9.67 0.57 23.50
CA GLU A 143 -9.73 -0.47 24.53
C GLU A 143 -10.16 -1.85 23.97
N ASN A 144 -11.15 -1.86 23.09
CA ASN A 144 -11.57 -3.06 22.34
C ASN A 144 -10.81 -3.10 21.01
N ILE A 145 -9.86 -4.02 20.86
CA ILE A 145 -9.26 -4.27 19.55
C ILE A 145 -10.29 -5.04 18.72
N ASP A 146 -11.07 -4.29 17.96
CA ASP A 146 -11.89 -4.82 16.88
C ASP A 146 -11.17 -4.57 15.55
N ARG A 147 -11.15 -5.62 14.71
CA ARG A 147 -10.63 -5.57 13.35
C ARG A 147 -11.81 -5.57 12.40
N LYS A 148 -11.90 -4.56 11.55
CA LYS A 148 -12.87 -4.52 10.46
C LYS A 148 -12.19 -4.93 9.16
N ASP A 149 -12.57 -6.07 8.60
CA ASP A 149 -11.91 -6.60 7.41
C ASP A 149 -12.43 -5.95 6.12
N TYR A 150 -11.51 -5.52 5.25
CA TYR A 150 -11.83 -5.09 3.89
C TYR A 150 -12.26 -6.29 3.02
N LEU A 151 -11.72 -7.46 3.35
CA LEU A 151 -11.99 -8.72 2.67
C LEU A 151 -12.96 -9.53 3.53
N LYS A 152 -14.26 -9.22 3.43
CA LYS A 152 -15.27 -10.10 4.02
C LYS A 152 -15.17 -11.44 3.30
N GLU A 153 -15.04 -12.54 4.05
CA GLU A 153 -15.21 -13.87 3.46
C GLU A 153 -16.55 -13.84 2.72
N GLN A 154 -16.54 -13.98 1.38
CA GLN A 154 -17.75 -14.42 0.68
C GLN A 154 -18.17 -15.69 1.41
N GLU A 155 -19.32 -15.64 2.07
CA GLU A 155 -19.88 -16.77 2.81
C GLU A 155 -19.80 -18.00 1.93
N LYS A 156 -18.80 -18.86 2.16
CA LYS A 156 -18.65 -20.10 1.42
C LYS A 156 -19.90 -20.91 1.72
N ASN A 157 -20.75 -21.05 0.70
CA ASN A 157 -22.03 -21.72 0.70
C ASN A 157 -22.10 -22.88 1.72
N MET A 158 -23.16 -22.88 2.54
CA MET A 158 -23.45 -23.90 3.55
C MET A 158 -23.31 -25.34 3.01
N GLN A 159 -23.55 -25.55 1.72
CA GLN A 159 -23.37 -26.80 0.97
C GLN A 159 -21.94 -27.38 1.05
N GLN A 160 -20.90 -26.54 1.01
CA GLN A 160 -19.49 -26.97 1.00
C GLN A 160 -18.99 -27.30 2.42
N ARG A 161 -19.71 -26.80 3.44
CA ARG A 161 -19.47 -27.10 4.86
C ARG A 161 -19.94 -28.52 5.22
N LEU A 162 -20.96 -29.04 4.52
CA LEU A 162 -21.51 -30.39 4.72
C LEU A 162 -20.73 -31.49 3.99
N LEU A 163 -20.08 -31.19 2.86
CA LEU A 163 -19.34 -32.19 2.07
C LEU A 163 -17.84 -32.33 2.43
N GLY A 164 -17.29 -31.43 3.23
CA GLY A 164 -15.85 -31.39 3.59
C GLY A 164 -15.45 -32.16 4.86
N GLY A 165 -16.28 -33.08 5.34
CA GLY A 165 -16.19 -33.66 6.70
C GLY A 165 -15.03 -34.59 7.02
N PHE A 166 -14.22 -35.04 6.04
CA PHE A 166 -13.20 -36.09 6.26
C PHE A 166 -11.74 -35.69 6.02
N GLN A 167 -11.42 -34.45 5.62
CA GLN A 167 -10.04 -34.00 5.35
C GLN A 167 -9.53 -32.88 6.29
N LYS A 168 -10.30 -32.47 7.32
CA LYS A 168 -10.05 -31.25 8.11
C LYS A 168 -9.26 -31.41 9.41
N LEU A 169 -8.53 -32.50 9.63
CA LEU A 169 -7.91 -32.75 10.95
C LEU A 169 -6.57 -32.04 11.23
N TYR A 170 -6.00 -31.25 10.30
CA TYR A 170 -4.67 -30.64 10.52
C TYR A 170 -4.45 -29.22 9.95
N LYS A 171 -5.50 -28.49 9.52
CA LYS A 171 -5.29 -27.12 9.02
C LYS A 171 -5.22 -26.12 10.17
N VAL A 172 -4.05 -25.51 10.35
CA VAL A 172 -3.86 -24.35 11.24
C VAL A 172 -4.77 -23.23 10.73
N GLN A 173 -5.62 -22.71 11.61
CA GLN A 173 -6.43 -21.52 11.31
C GLN A 173 -5.68 -20.30 11.82
N TYR A 174 -5.22 -19.46 10.90
CA TYR A 174 -4.62 -18.18 11.23
C TYR A 174 -5.70 -17.21 11.68
N GLN A 175 -5.49 -16.56 12.82
CA GLN A 175 -6.36 -15.50 13.32
C GLN A 175 -5.73 -14.14 13.01
N PRO A 176 -6.28 -13.35 12.06
CA PRO A 176 -5.71 -12.05 11.68
C PRO A 176 -5.59 -11.08 12.85
N MET A 177 -6.50 -11.21 13.81
CA MET A 177 -6.46 -10.46 15.06
C MET A 177 -5.18 -10.75 15.86
N GLY A 178 -4.75 -12.02 15.91
CA GLY A 178 -3.55 -12.46 16.65
C GLY A 178 -2.29 -11.72 16.25
N PHE A 179 -2.11 -11.45 14.95
CA PHE A 179 -0.98 -10.66 14.44
C PHE A 179 -1.07 -9.18 14.83
N SER A 180 -2.29 -8.65 14.97
CA SER A 180 -2.49 -7.25 15.35
C SER A 180 -2.14 -7.01 16.83
N TRP A 181 -2.27 -8.02 17.69
CA TRP A 181 -1.82 -7.96 19.09
C TRP A 181 -0.30 -7.86 19.23
N MET A 182 0.49 -8.21 18.21
CA MET A 182 1.96 -8.25 18.26
C MET A 182 2.64 -6.87 18.22
N VAL A 183 1.86 -5.78 18.24
CA VAL A 183 2.37 -4.39 18.27
C VAL A 183 2.77 -3.91 19.67
N TYR A 184 2.25 -4.55 20.73
CA TYR A 184 2.49 -4.20 22.13
C TYR A 184 3.24 -5.31 22.87
N ALA A 185 3.96 -4.97 23.93
CA ALA A 185 4.50 -6.00 24.83
C ALA A 185 3.38 -6.57 25.71
N ASP A 186 2.65 -5.70 26.38
CA ASP A 186 1.41 -6.01 27.09
C ASP A 186 0.61 -4.71 27.13
N ARG A 187 -0.70 -4.78 26.92
CA ARG A 187 -1.55 -3.58 26.86
C ARG A 187 -2.04 -3.15 28.23
N THR A 188 -2.19 -4.11 29.12
CA THR A 188 -2.93 -3.91 30.38
C THR A 188 -1.98 -3.91 31.55
N ASP A 189 -1.06 -4.87 31.60
CA ASP A 189 -0.28 -5.15 32.80
C ASP A 189 1.23 -5.13 32.50
N PHE A 190 1.68 -4.23 31.61
CA PHE A 190 3.10 -4.04 31.33
C PHE A 190 3.78 -3.28 32.47
N ASP A 191 4.03 -3.97 33.57
CA ASP A 191 4.55 -3.38 34.80
C ASP A 191 5.58 -4.28 35.52
N ARG A 192 6.10 -3.79 36.64
CA ARG A 192 7.04 -4.55 37.49
C ARG A 192 6.37 -5.58 38.39
N GLU A 193 5.06 -5.57 38.54
CA GLU A 193 4.34 -6.59 39.32
C GLU A 193 4.27 -7.90 38.52
N HIS A 194 4.13 -7.79 37.20
CA HIS A 194 3.94 -8.92 36.28
C HIS A 194 5.22 -9.33 35.55
N TYR A 195 6.24 -8.47 35.50
CA TYR A 195 7.47 -8.72 34.74
C TYR A 195 8.77 -8.52 35.53
N ASP A 196 9.77 -9.31 35.16
CA ASP A 196 11.18 -9.10 35.48
C ASP A 196 11.91 -8.54 34.25
N PHE A 197 12.71 -7.50 34.47
CA PHE A 197 13.48 -6.80 33.44
C PHE A 197 14.98 -6.94 33.72
N ARG A 198 15.72 -7.44 32.72
CA ARG A 198 17.17 -7.61 32.83
C ARG A 198 17.88 -6.87 31.71
N TYR A 199 18.69 -5.88 32.06
CA TYR A 199 19.55 -5.21 31.10
C TYR A 199 20.59 -6.17 30.52
N VAL A 200 20.76 -6.11 29.21
CA VAL A 200 21.67 -6.96 28.45
C VAL A 200 22.87 -6.17 27.95
N ARG A 201 22.62 -5.12 27.16
CA ARG A 201 23.66 -4.34 26.47
C ARG A 201 23.13 -3.04 25.88
N ARG A 202 24.04 -2.26 25.30
CA ARG A 202 23.73 -1.19 24.35
C ARG A 202 23.90 -1.68 22.92
N GLU A 203 23.07 -1.18 22.03
CA GLU A 203 23.08 -1.53 20.61
C GLU A 203 22.60 -0.35 19.76
N PHE A 204 23.11 -0.21 18.54
CA PHE A 204 22.59 0.79 17.59
C PHE A 204 21.62 0.12 16.62
N LEU A 205 20.45 0.73 16.43
CA LEU A 205 19.52 0.40 15.36
C LEU A 205 19.46 1.61 14.41
N GLY A 206 20.24 1.57 13.33
CA GLY A 206 20.45 2.76 12.49
C GLY A 206 21.14 3.88 13.26
N ASP A 207 20.53 5.07 13.31
CA ASP A 207 21.04 6.25 14.01
C ASP A 207 20.59 6.32 15.49
N VAL A 208 19.86 5.31 15.94
CA VAL A 208 19.24 5.27 17.28
C VAL A 208 20.07 4.39 18.20
N ARG A 209 20.54 4.99 19.29
CA ARG A 209 21.17 4.26 20.39
C ARG A 209 20.08 3.64 21.27
N CYS A 210 20.20 2.35 21.52
CA CYS A 210 19.24 1.59 22.30
C CYS A 210 19.90 0.93 23.52
N LEU A 211 19.14 0.86 24.60
CA LEU A 211 19.35 -0.02 25.74
C LEU A 211 18.51 -1.29 25.53
N VAL A 212 19.13 -2.45 25.68
CA VAL A 212 18.51 -3.74 25.38
C VAL A 212 18.18 -4.46 26.68
N PHE A 213 16.94 -4.94 26.80
CA PHE A 213 16.44 -5.64 27.97
C PHE A 213 15.82 -6.98 27.60
N ASP A 214 16.12 -8.02 28.37
CA ASP A 214 15.30 -9.23 28.39
C ASP A 214 14.12 -9.01 29.35
N VAL A 215 12.95 -9.48 28.93
CA VAL A 215 11.68 -9.35 29.66
C VAL A 215 11.11 -10.74 29.86
N THR A 216 10.89 -11.10 31.13
CA THR A 216 10.34 -12.41 31.51
C THR A 216 9.10 -12.19 32.36
N PRO A 217 7.96 -12.83 32.06
CA PRO A 217 6.80 -12.77 32.92
C PRO A 217 7.05 -13.51 34.23
N LYS A 218 6.64 -12.91 35.33
CA LYS A 218 6.74 -13.51 36.67
C LYS A 218 5.84 -14.74 36.82
N PRO A 219 6.16 -15.67 37.73
CA PRO A 219 5.27 -16.78 38.03
C PRO A 219 3.87 -16.29 38.44
N LYS A 220 2.82 -16.95 37.93
CA LYS A 220 1.41 -16.64 38.23
C LYS A 220 0.92 -15.26 37.77
N SER A 221 1.61 -14.60 36.84
CA SER A 221 1.21 -13.29 36.27
C SER A 221 0.08 -13.37 35.22
N GLY A 222 -0.49 -14.55 34.96
CA GLY A 222 -1.56 -14.75 33.97
C GLY A 222 -1.09 -15.53 32.73
N ARG A 223 -1.82 -15.38 31.62
CA ARG A 223 -1.52 -15.99 30.31
C ARG A 223 -1.29 -14.91 29.27
N GLY A 224 -0.63 -15.25 28.17
CA GLY A 224 -0.45 -14.33 27.04
C GLY A 224 0.47 -13.14 27.34
N ARG A 225 1.38 -13.28 28.30
CA ARG A 225 2.35 -12.26 28.67
C ARG A 225 3.56 -12.31 27.75
N PHE A 226 4.09 -11.17 27.34
CA PHE A 226 5.28 -11.13 26.51
C PHE A 226 6.52 -11.76 27.18
N LEU A 227 7.23 -12.58 26.42
CA LEU A 227 8.51 -13.17 26.78
C LEU A 227 9.48 -12.90 25.63
N GLY A 228 10.55 -12.16 25.90
CA GLY A 228 11.48 -11.81 24.84
C GLY A 228 12.43 -10.68 25.20
N ARG A 229 12.77 -9.89 24.19
CA ARG A 229 13.74 -8.81 24.26
C ARG A 229 13.16 -7.51 23.71
N LEU A 230 13.48 -6.42 24.40
CA LEU A 230 13.10 -5.06 24.02
C LEU A 230 14.34 -4.22 23.72
N TRP A 231 14.22 -3.33 22.73
CA TRP A 231 15.17 -2.25 22.49
C TRP A 231 14.48 -0.94 22.84
N VAL A 232 15.09 -0.19 23.75
CA VAL A 232 14.58 1.07 24.29
C VAL A 232 15.53 2.18 23.87
N GLU A 233 15.05 3.21 23.18
CA GLU A 233 15.92 4.32 22.77
C GLU A 233 16.36 5.19 23.95
N ASP A 234 17.56 5.76 23.85
CA ASP A 234 18.28 6.34 24.99
C ASP A 234 17.91 7.78 25.39
N GLN A 235 17.00 8.44 24.67
CA GLN A 235 16.62 9.84 24.92
C GLN A 235 15.25 9.93 25.58
N GLY A 236 14.22 9.42 24.91
CA GLY A 236 12.84 9.42 25.39
C GLY A 236 12.45 8.16 26.13
N PHE A 237 13.29 7.12 26.13
CA PHE A 237 13.03 5.79 26.69
C PHE A 237 11.83 5.08 26.07
N ASN A 238 11.55 5.31 24.80
CA ASN A 238 10.52 4.57 24.07
C ASN A 238 11.02 3.18 23.66
N ILE A 239 10.14 2.17 23.72
CA ILE A 239 10.40 0.87 23.10
C ILE A 239 10.30 1.04 21.58
N VAL A 240 11.35 0.66 20.85
CA VAL A 240 11.45 0.80 19.39
C VAL A 240 11.44 -0.53 18.63
N ARG A 241 11.76 -1.63 19.32
CA ARG A 241 11.71 -2.99 18.78
C ARG A 241 11.35 -3.99 19.88
N LEU A 242 10.53 -4.98 19.53
CA LEU A 242 10.19 -6.13 20.37
C LEU A 242 10.49 -7.41 19.60
N ASN A 243 11.24 -8.33 20.21
CA ASN A 243 11.53 -9.63 19.62
C ASN A 243 11.22 -10.72 20.64
N GLY A 244 10.29 -11.62 20.34
CA GLY A 244 9.85 -12.62 21.32
C GLY A 244 8.54 -13.30 20.95
N THR A 245 7.84 -13.80 21.96
CA THR A 245 6.53 -14.46 21.83
C THR A 245 5.68 -14.16 23.07
N TYR A 246 4.43 -14.63 23.09
CA TYR A 246 3.57 -14.58 24.27
C TYR A 246 3.53 -15.92 24.99
N TYR A 247 3.47 -15.88 26.32
CA TYR A 247 3.51 -17.06 27.19
C TYR A 247 2.67 -16.88 28.47
N PRO A 248 2.10 -17.96 29.04
CA PRO A 248 1.85 -19.27 28.42
C PRO A 248 0.68 -19.21 27.42
N ALA A 249 0.82 -19.92 26.30
CA ALA A 249 -0.27 -20.10 25.33
C ALA A 249 -1.45 -20.86 25.94
N PRO A 250 -2.72 -20.45 25.70
CA PRO A 250 -3.92 -21.24 26.02
C PRO A 250 -3.86 -22.68 25.46
N ARG A 251 -4.61 -23.61 26.06
CA ARG A 251 -4.68 -24.99 25.55
C ARG A 251 -5.20 -24.97 24.10
N ASN A 252 -4.56 -25.76 23.22
CA ASN A 252 -4.87 -25.85 21.78
C ASN A 252 -4.70 -24.55 20.98
N SER A 253 -3.88 -23.62 21.46
CA SER A 253 -3.50 -22.40 20.73
C SER A 253 -1.99 -22.22 20.78
N TYR A 254 -1.45 -21.50 19.80
CA TYR A 254 -0.03 -21.19 19.72
C TYR A 254 0.12 -19.68 19.56
N PHE A 255 1.13 -19.13 20.23
CA PHE A 255 1.60 -17.78 19.97
C PHE A 255 2.84 -17.88 19.09
N PHE A 256 2.85 -17.12 18.01
CA PHE A 256 3.97 -17.12 17.08
C PHE A 256 5.07 -16.18 17.57
N HIS A 257 6.31 -16.52 17.21
CA HIS A 257 7.43 -15.62 17.38
C HIS A 257 7.25 -14.40 16.48
N MET A 258 7.62 -13.24 17.02
CA MET A 258 7.48 -11.96 16.36
C MET A 258 8.76 -11.14 16.46
N ASP A 259 8.94 -10.28 15.47
CA ASP A 259 9.87 -9.16 15.48
C ASP A 259 9.10 -7.89 15.07
N SER A 260 8.72 -7.09 16.07
CA SER A 260 7.89 -5.89 15.94
C SER A 260 8.76 -4.64 15.98
N TRP A 261 8.56 -3.73 15.03
CA TRP A 261 9.35 -2.51 14.84
C TRP A 261 8.47 -1.27 14.85
N ARG A 262 8.98 -0.20 15.46
CA ARG A 262 8.34 1.11 15.55
C ARG A 262 9.21 2.19 14.91
N LEU A 263 8.57 3.18 14.30
CA LEU A 263 9.25 4.31 13.64
C LEU A 263 8.93 5.63 14.34
N ASN A 264 9.90 6.54 14.41
CA ASN A 264 9.69 7.87 14.98
C ASN A 264 9.25 8.86 13.91
N LEU A 265 7.94 8.91 13.69
CA LEU A 265 7.29 9.68 12.62
C LEU A 265 6.62 10.95 13.14
N ILE A 266 6.47 11.06 14.46
CA ILE A 266 5.90 12.21 15.15
C ILE A 266 6.75 12.56 16.37
N PRO A 267 6.69 13.81 16.87
CA PRO A 267 7.35 14.18 18.11
C PRO A 267 6.95 13.28 19.28
N GLY A 268 7.94 12.81 20.05
CA GLY A 268 7.73 12.12 21.32
C GLY A 268 7.36 10.64 21.25
N TYR A 269 6.86 10.12 20.12
CA TYR A 269 6.36 8.75 20.01
C TYR A 269 7.00 7.92 18.88
N TRP A 270 7.15 6.62 19.16
CA TRP A 270 7.57 5.61 18.19
C TRP A 270 6.38 4.73 17.84
N VAL A 271 5.89 4.85 16.61
CA VAL A 271 4.61 4.29 16.15
C VAL A 271 4.81 2.87 15.60
N PRO A 272 4.01 1.86 16.00
CA PRO A 272 4.09 0.50 15.45
C PRO A 272 3.89 0.48 13.94
N SER A 273 4.81 -0.16 13.21
CA SER A 273 4.84 -0.07 11.74
C SER A 273 4.97 -1.43 11.06
N PHE A 274 5.84 -2.29 11.59
CA PHE A 274 6.16 -3.56 10.96
C PHE A 274 6.19 -4.68 11.99
N ILE A 275 5.72 -5.86 11.60
CA ILE A 275 5.86 -7.08 12.38
C ILE A 275 6.26 -8.17 11.42
N TYR A 276 7.35 -8.85 11.72
CA TYR A 276 7.72 -10.09 11.07
C TYR A 276 7.38 -11.26 12.00
N SER A 277 6.80 -12.32 11.46
CA SER A 277 6.58 -13.57 12.21
C SER A 277 7.10 -14.74 11.41
N GLU A 278 7.75 -15.68 12.10
CA GLU A 278 8.27 -16.89 11.49
C GLU A 278 8.16 -18.04 12.47
N GLU A 279 7.75 -19.19 11.95
CA GLU A 279 7.69 -20.44 12.68
C GLU A 279 8.21 -21.59 11.80
N GLY A 280 8.61 -22.66 12.46
CA GLY A 280 9.08 -23.88 11.83
C GLY A 280 10.58 -24.04 11.89
N ASP A 281 11.02 -25.29 11.83
CA ASP A 281 12.43 -25.68 11.73
C ASP A 281 12.52 -26.81 10.71
N PHE A 282 13.34 -26.61 9.67
CA PHE A 282 13.60 -27.58 8.60
C PHE A 282 14.77 -28.52 8.92
N SER A 283 15.26 -28.51 10.16
CA SER A 283 16.31 -29.40 10.63
C SER A 283 15.88 -30.88 10.67
N ALA A 284 16.84 -31.77 10.46
CA ALA A 284 16.59 -33.21 10.43
C ALA A 284 16.01 -33.71 11.78
N GLY A 285 14.86 -34.39 11.72
CA GLY A 285 14.21 -35.01 12.89
C GLY A 285 13.13 -34.16 13.58
N VAL A 286 12.89 -32.93 13.12
CA VAL A 286 11.82 -32.08 13.66
C VAL A 286 10.45 -32.58 13.21
N LYS A 287 9.55 -32.80 14.19
CA LYS A 287 8.15 -33.23 13.96
C LYS A 287 7.17 -32.06 13.77
N SER A 288 7.64 -30.81 13.89
CA SER A 288 6.80 -29.63 13.70
C SER A 288 6.31 -29.59 12.24
N LYS A 289 5.00 -29.54 12.06
CA LYS A 289 4.35 -29.58 10.74
C LYS A 289 4.01 -28.20 10.18
N VAL A 290 4.31 -27.14 10.91
CA VAL A 290 3.91 -25.77 10.56
C VAL A 290 5.18 -24.95 10.41
N ALA A 291 5.49 -24.61 9.16
CA ALA A 291 6.55 -23.67 8.82
C ALA A 291 5.93 -22.55 8.00
N PHE A 292 6.08 -21.31 8.45
CA PHE A 292 5.56 -20.14 7.74
C PHE A 292 6.39 -18.91 8.01
N LYS A 293 6.29 -17.94 7.11
CA LYS A 293 6.75 -16.56 7.30
C LYS A 293 5.59 -15.61 7.07
N ALA A 294 5.56 -14.50 7.80
CA ALA A 294 4.55 -13.47 7.62
C ALA A 294 5.14 -12.06 7.81
N GLN A 295 4.64 -11.13 7.00
CA GLN A 295 4.82 -9.69 7.20
C GLN A 295 3.48 -9.08 7.57
N THR A 296 3.46 -8.31 8.66
CA THR A 296 2.39 -7.38 8.97
C THR A 296 2.90 -5.96 8.82
N ARG A 297 2.15 -5.12 8.11
CA ARG A 297 2.42 -3.69 7.90
C ARG A 297 1.24 -2.89 8.40
N ILE A 298 1.52 -1.77 9.04
CA ILE A 298 0.51 -0.89 9.63
C ILE A 298 0.78 0.52 9.13
N TRP A 299 -0.25 1.18 8.60
CA TRP A 299 -0.19 2.55 8.11
C TRP A 299 -1.56 3.24 8.26
N GLY A 300 -1.68 4.49 7.84
CA GLY A 300 -2.92 5.25 7.95
C GLY A 300 -3.20 5.71 9.37
N TYR A 301 -2.16 5.98 10.17
CA TYR A 301 -2.35 6.55 11.51
C TYR A 301 -2.94 7.95 11.44
N ASP A 302 -2.60 8.73 10.41
CA ASP A 302 -3.13 10.06 10.15
C ASP A 302 -3.81 10.12 8.78
N LEU A 303 -4.74 9.20 8.55
CA LEU A 303 -5.67 9.29 7.43
C LEU A 303 -6.44 10.61 7.55
N LYS A 304 -5.93 11.63 6.86
CA LYS A 304 -6.65 12.88 6.64
C LYS A 304 -7.97 12.49 5.98
N LYS A 305 -9.09 12.61 6.70
CA LYS A 305 -10.41 12.64 6.05
C LYS A 305 -10.33 13.77 5.02
N GLY A 306 -10.40 13.43 3.74
CA GLY A 306 -9.96 14.28 2.63
C GLY A 306 -10.18 15.79 2.80
N GLY A 307 -9.09 16.55 2.63
CA GLY A 307 -9.02 17.83 1.92
C GLY A 307 -9.67 19.09 2.49
N LYS A 308 -10.81 19.02 3.18
CA LYS A 308 -11.66 20.24 3.34
C LYS A 308 -11.29 21.15 4.51
N ASP A 309 -10.68 20.62 5.57
CA ASP A 309 -10.25 21.45 6.71
C ASP A 309 -8.93 22.19 6.44
N ASP A 310 -8.05 21.63 5.59
CA ASP A 310 -6.85 22.29 5.08
C ASP A 310 -7.19 23.33 4.00
N GLU A 311 -8.23 23.12 3.17
CA GLU A 311 -8.71 24.11 2.19
C GLU A 311 -9.23 25.39 2.86
N LEU A 312 -9.95 25.27 3.97
CA LEU A 312 -10.46 26.42 4.74
C LEU A 312 -9.35 27.20 5.46
N THR A 313 -8.25 26.54 5.83
CA THR A 313 -7.15 27.15 6.58
C THR A 313 -6.02 27.68 5.67
N ASN A 314 -5.93 27.21 4.42
CA ASN A 314 -4.95 27.64 3.41
C ASN A 314 -5.52 28.52 2.28
N ILE A 315 -6.68 29.17 2.46
CA ILE A 315 -7.11 30.23 1.54
C ILE A 315 -6.17 31.44 1.69
N ARG A 316 -5.03 31.42 0.99
CA ARG A 316 -4.32 32.65 0.63
C ARG A 316 -5.08 33.27 -0.53
N VAL A 317 -5.78 34.36 -0.25
CA VAL A 317 -6.48 35.19 -1.23
C VAL A 317 -5.46 35.97 -2.06
N ASP A 318 -4.64 35.29 -2.84
CA ASP A 318 -3.78 35.93 -3.84
C ASP A 318 -4.06 35.29 -5.21
N SER A 319 -4.95 35.96 -5.95
CA SER A 319 -5.26 35.77 -7.38
C SER A 319 -6.02 34.51 -7.84
N VAL A 320 -7.13 34.14 -7.18
CA VAL A 320 -8.17 33.35 -7.88
C VAL A 320 -8.98 34.29 -8.76
N GLN A 321 -8.65 34.34 -10.05
CA GLN A 321 -9.46 35.06 -11.03
C GLN A 321 -10.66 34.19 -11.38
N ASP A 322 -11.84 34.54 -10.85
CA ASP A 322 -13.09 33.89 -11.24
C ASP A 322 -13.40 34.21 -12.72
N SER A 323 -13.10 33.25 -13.59
CA SER A 323 -13.33 33.32 -15.03
C SER A 323 -14.68 32.72 -15.44
N SER A 324 -15.54 32.34 -14.47
CA SER A 324 -16.87 31.77 -14.73
C SER A 324 -17.76 32.71 -15.56
N ALA A 325 -17.60 34.02 -15.39
CA ALA A 325 -18.31 35.03 -16.17
C ALA A 325 -17.97 35.03 -17.68
N THR A 326 -16.86 34.40 -18.07
CA THR A 326 -16.41 34.24 -19.46
C THR A 326 -16.39 32.78 -19.94
N ALA A 327 -16.74 31.83 -19.06
CA ALA A 327 -16.78 30.41 -19.40
C ALA A 327 -17.98 30.15 -20.32
N GLN A 328 -17.72 29.63 -21.52
CA GLN A 328 -18.77 29.11 -22.39
C GLN A 328 -19.23 27.73 -21.88
N ASP A 329 -20.49 27.40 -22.10
CA ASP A 329 -21.01 26.07 -21.83
C ASP A 329 -20.16 25.01 -22.52
N ALA A 330 -19.82 23.94 -21.80
CA ALA A 330 -19.08 22.83 -22.37
C ALA A 330 -19.89 22.18 -23.49
N SER A 331 -19.25 21.97 -24.65
CA SER A 331 -19.87 21.16 -25.71
C SER A 331 -20.18 19.74 -25.20
N PRO A 332 -21.16 19.01 -25.77
CA PRO A 332 -21.53 17.68 -25.26
C PRO A 332 -20.35 16.71 -25.12
N LEU A 333 -19.40 16.71 -26.07
CA LEU A 333 -18.19 15.88 -26.00
C LEU A 333 -17.24 16.34 -24.89
N GLN A 334 -17.11 17.65 -24.67
CA GLN A 334 -16.29 18.20 -23.59
C GLN A 334 -16.90 17.92 -22.22
N ALA A 335 -18.23 18.01 -22.10
CA ALA A 335 -18.96 17.64 -20.89
C ALA A 335 -18.76 16.16 -20.53
N GLU A 336 -18.84 15.25 -21.51
CA GLU A 336 -18.56 13.81 -21.30
C GLU A 336 -17.14 13.57 -20.77
N ARG A 337 -16.13 14.29 -21.31
CA ARG A 337 -14.73 14.18 -20.84
C ARG A 337 -14.54 14.69 -19.43
N VAL A 338 -15.15 15.82 -19.10
CA VAL A 338 -15.13 16.38 -17.73
C VAL A 338 -15.82 15.40 -16.77
N TRP A 339 -16.93 14.78 -17.19
CA TRP A 339 -17.65 13.79 -16.40
C TRP A 339 -16.82 12.52 -16.13
N GLN A 340 -16.09 12.04 -17.13
CA GLN A 340 -15.13 10.93 -16.97
C GLN A 340 -13.98 11.29 -16.03
N GLN A 341 -13.47 12.52 -16.12
CA GLN A 341 -12.44 12.99 -15.21
C GLN A 341 -12.95 13.06 -13.77
N GLN A 342 -14.17 13.54 -13.56
CA GLN A 342 -14.78 13.57 -12.24
C GLN A 342 -14.96 12.16 -11.66
N ALA A 343 -15.37 11.19 -12.49
CA ALA A 343 -15.46 9.80 -12.08
C ALA A 343 -14.11 9.23 -11.60
N GLU A 344 -13.05 9.56 -12.32
CA GLU A 344 -11.68 9.16 -12.02
C GLU A 344 -11.17 9.80 -10.72
N ASP A 345 -11.33 11.12 -10.58
CA ASP A 345 -10.90 11.86 -9.40
C ASP A 345 -11.65 11.39 -8.14
N ASN A 346 -12.96 11.12 -8.24
CA ASN A 346 -13.75 10.56 -7.15
C ASN A 346 -13.21 9.20 -6.66
N VAL A 347 -12.81 8.32 -7.58
CA VAL A 347 -12.24 7.01 -7.24
C VAL A 347 -10.89 7.18 -6.56
N VAL A 348 -10.02 8.03 -7.11
CA VAL A 348 -8.69 8.31 -6.55
C VAL A 348 -8.80 8.91 -5.14
N GLU A 349 -9.68 9.90 -4.95
CA GLU A 349 -9.95 10.51 -3.65
C GLU A 349 -10.50 9.48 -2.65
N ARG A 350 -11.43 8.62 -3.09
CA ARG A 350 -12.03 7.60 -2.24
C ARG A 350 -11.01 6.56 -1.78
N LEU A 351 -10.17 6.06 -2.70
CA LEU A 351 -9.11 5.08 -2.39
C LEU A 351 -8.03 5.70 -1.50
N THR A 352 -7.67 6.96 -1.72
CA THR A 352 -6.71 7.69 -0.87
C THR A 352 -7.30 7.86 0.54
N SER A 353 -8.54 8.32 0.66
CA SER A 353 -9.23 8.50 1.95
C SER A 353 -9.43 7.18 2.71
N ALA A 354 -9.57 6.06 1.98
CA ALA A 354 -9.66 4.73 2.56
C ALA A 354 -8.30 4.19 3.05
N GLY A 355 -7.19 4.89 2.80
CA GLY A 355 -5.84 4.42 3.12
C GLY A 355 -5.37 3.28 2.21
N LEU A 356 -5.91 3.16 1.00
CA LEU A 356 -5.53 2.11 0.06
C LEU A 356 -4.60 2.64 -1.04
N LEU A 357 -4.71 3.92 -1.40
CA LEU A 357 -3.87 4.58 -2.38
C LEU A 357 -2.94 5.58 -1.67
N ALA A 358 -1.65 5.56 -2.03
CA ALA A 358 -0.69 6.54 -1.55
C ALA A 358 -1.09 7.96 -2.01
N PRO A 359 -0.89 9.01 -1.21
CA PRO A 359 -0.86 10.38 -1.73
C PRO A 359 0.19 10.53 -2.84
N GLU A 360 0.03 11.53 -3.70
CA GLU A 360 0.98 11.78 -4.79
C GLU A 360 2.40 12.00 -4.25
N GLY A 361 3.40 11.39 -4.92
CA GLY A 361 4.79 11.46 -4.47
C GLY A 361 5.82 10.92 -5.47
N ASP A 362 7.06 10.78 -5.01
CA ASP A 362 8.22 10.46 -5.85
C ASP A 362 8.07 9.16 -6.66
N VAL A 363 7.41 8.14 -6.10
CA VAL A 363 7.21 6.87 -6.80
C VAL A 363 6.30 7.07 -8.03
N ASP A 364 5.28 7.91 -7.92
CA ASP A 364 4.39 8.24 -9.04
C ASP A 364 5.17 8.91 -10.18
N HIS A 365 6.11 9.81 -9.89
CA HIS A 365 6.96 10.42 -10.92
C HIS A 365 7.86 9.41 -11.64
N ILE A 366 8.36 8.39 -10.94
CA ILE A 366 9.15 7.32 -11.54
C ILE A 366 8.28 6.47 -12.47
N LEU A 367 7.10 6.08 -12.01
CA LEU A 367 6.13 5.34 -12.83
C LEU A 367 5.71 6.14 -14.06
N GLN A 368 5.44 7.44 -13.88
CA GLN A 368 5.09 8.37 -14.94
C GLN A 368 6.20 8.48 -15.98
N THR A 369 7.47 8.47 -15.57
CA THR A 369 8.61 8.50 -16.50
C THR A 369 8.58 7.29 -17.44
N VAL A 370 8.29 6.10 -16.92
CA VAL A 370 8.18 4.88 -17.72
C VAL A 370 6.99 4.95 -18.69
N VAL A 371 5.84 5.43 -18.23
CA VAL A 371 4.65 5.63 -19.09
C VAL A 371 4.92 6.65 -20.18
N ASN A 372 5.51 7.80 -19.84
CA ASN A 372 5.85 8.85 -20.81
C ASN A 372 6.82 8.32 -21.88
N ASN A 373 7.79 7.48 -21.52
CA ASN A 373 8.68 6.85 -22.49
C ASN A 373 7.90 5.97 -23.47
N LEU A 374 6.91 5.21 -23.00
CA LEU A 374 6.04 4.39 -23.86
C LEU A 374 5.19 5.26 -24.79
N GLU A 375 4.59 6.34 -24.28
CA GLU A 375 3.76 7.25 -25.07
C GLU A 375 4.56 7.94 -26.17
N VAL A 376 5.71 8.52 -25.81
CA VAL A 376 6.56 9.28 -26.73
C VAL A 376 7.10 8.40 -27.85
N THR A 377 7.63 7.20 -27.55
CA THR A 377 8.19 6.35 -28.61
C THR A 377 7.14 5.72 -29.51
N ASN A 378 5.88 5.67 -29.06
CA ASN A 378 4.76 5.16 -29.85
C ASN A 378 3.92 6.27 -30.51
N ASN A 379 4.30 7.54 -30.37
CA ASN A 379 3.54 8.69 -30.87
C ASN A 379 2.07 8.67 -30.40
N ILE A 380 1.85 8.31 -29.13
CA ILE A 380 0.52 8.34 -28.52
C ILE A 380 0.21 9.78 -28.11
N ASP A 381 -0.89 10.32 -28.63
CA ASP A 381 -1.46 11.60 -28.23
C ASP A 381 -2.89 11.36 -27.69
N LEU A 382 -3.06 11.54 -26.39
CA LEU A 382 -4.32 11.32 -25.69
C LEU A 382 -4.96 12.66 -25.32
N PRO A 383 -6.31 12.76 -25.40
CA PRO A 383 -7.01 14.01 -25.09
C PRO A 383 -6.94 14.41 -23.62
N ARG A 384 -6.57 13.48 -22.72
CA ARG A 384 -6.31 13.71 -21.31
C ARG A 384 -4.97 13.05 -20.95
N PRO A 385 -4.16 13.68 -20.07
CA PRO A 385 -2.89 13.11 -19.68
C PRO A 385 -3.08 11.81 -18.91
N VAL A 386 -2.16 10.86 -19.08
CA VAL A 386 -2.10 9.66 -18.25
C VAL A 386 -1.43 9.99 -16.93
N ARG A 387 -2.01 9.51 -15.82
CA ARG A 387 -1.44 9.62 -14.47
C ARG A 387 -1.06 8.22 -13.98
N THR A 388 -0.13 8.16 -13.03
CA THR A 388 0.23 6.92 -12.35
C THR A 388 0.10 7.09 -10.85
N ARG A 389 -0.39 6.07 -10.14
CA ARG A 389 -0.55 6.08 -8.67
C ARG A 389 -0.20 4.73 -8.06
N VAL A 390 0.26 4.76 -6.80
CA VAL A 390 0.62 3.57 -6.04
C VAL A 390 -0.50 3.11 -5.10
N LEU A 391 -0.97 1.88 -5.29
CA LEU A 391 -1.79 1.15 -4.32
C LEU A 391 -0.88 0.57 -3.23
N LEU A 392 -1.22 0.77 -1.96
CA LEU A 392 -0.33 0.48 -0.82
C LEU A 392 -0.20 -1.01 -0.48
N THR A 393 -1.05 -1.85 -1.08
CA THR A 393 -1.21 -3.26 -0.74
C THR A 393 -0.20 -4.20 -1.42
N ALA A 394 -0.08 -5.42 -0.89
CA ALA A 394 0.83 -6.47 -1.33
C ALA A 394 0.38 -7.30 -2.55
N PRO A 395 -0.93 -7.61 -2.78
CA PRO A 395 -1.34 -8.40 -3.93
C PRO A 395 -0.84 -7.78 -5.24
N LEU A 396 -0.39 -8.62 -6.18
CA LEU A 396 0.19 -8.17 -7.45
C LEU A 396 -0.93 -7.70 -8.36
N GLU A 397 -1.16 -6.40 -8.37
CA GLU A 397 -2.37 -5.82 -8.94
C GLU A 397 -2.04 -4.57 -9.74
N THR A 398 -2.63 -4.49 -10.93
CA THR A 398 -2.75 -3.28 -11.72
C THR A 398 -4.14 -3.12 -12.27
N PHE A 399 -4.52 -1.88 -12.48
CA PHE A 399 -5.75 -1.51 -13.19
C PHE A 399 -5.64 -0.06 -13.68
N SER A 400 -6.52 0.31 -14.60
CA SER A 400 -6.72 1.69 -15.01
C SER A 400 -8.09 2.19 -14.53
N VAL A 401 -8.14 3.47 -14.17
CA VAL A 401 -9.36 4.23 -13.83
C VAL A 401 -9.32 5.50 -14.66
N GLY A 402 -10.14 5.56 -15.72
CA GLY A 402 -10.04 6.64 -16.69
C GLY A 402 -8.64 6.66 -17.30
N ASN A 403 -7.92 7.77 -17.14
CA ASN A 403 -6.53 7.90 -17.60
C ASN A 403 -5.51 7.69 -16.46
N THR A 404 -5.92 7.22 -15.29
CA THR A 404 -5.00 6.91 -14.18
C THR A 404 -4.69 5.42 -14.15
N ILE A 405 -3.41 5.07 -14.29
CA ILE A 405 -2.89 3.72 -14.07
C ILE A 405 -2.53 3.57 -12.59
N VAL A 406 -3.05 2.52 -11.95
CA VAL A 406 -2.74 2.18 -10.57
C VAL A 406 -1.95 0.88 -10.53
N ILE A 407 -0.86 0.86 -9.77
CA ILE A 407 -0.01 -0.31 -9.55
C ILE A 407 0.21 -0.54 -8.05
N SER A 408 0.14 -1.80 -7.62
CA SER A 408 0.37 -2.14 -6.22
C SER A 408 1.84 -2.10 -5.82
N ARG A 409 2.07 -1.71 -4.56
CA ARG A 409 3.38 -1.74 -3.89
C ARG A 409 4.03 -3.11 -4.05
N GLY A 410 3.26 -4.18 -3.82
CA GLY A 410 3.77 -5.54 -3.96
C GLY A 410 4.22 -5.88 -5.38
N LEU A 411 3.54 -5.39 -6.42
CA LEU A 411 3.99 -5.58 -7.79
C LEU A 411 5.27 -4.81 -8.10
N VAL A 412 5.37 -3.55 -7.67
CA VAL A 412 6.62 -2.79 -7.80
C VAL A 412 7.79 -3.49 -7.10
N ASP A 413 7.56 -4.07 -5.91
CA ASP A 413 8.58 -4.78 -5.13
C ASP A 413 9.19 -5.98 -5.86
N VAL A 414 8.38 -6.78 -6.57
CA VAL A 414 8.81 -8.07 -7.12
C VAL A 414 9.37 -8.00 -8.54
N LEU A 415 9.13 -6.91 -9.26
CA LEU A 415 9.61 -6.74 -10.63
C LEU A 415 11.14 -6.61 -10.65
N PRO A 416 11.87 -7.40 -11.46
CA PRO A 416 13.33 -7.42 -11.41
C PRO A 416 13.97 -6.15 -11.99
N ASP A 417 13.34 -5.52 -12.98
CA ASP A 417 13.89 -4.37 -13.71
C ASP A 417 12.82 -3.44 -14.29
N GLU A 418 13.27 -2.34 -14.90
CA GLU A 418 12.41 -1.34 -15.52
C GLU A 418 11.66 -1.88 -16.76
N ALA A 419 12.22 -2.85 -17.48
CA ALA A 419 11.55 -3.43 -18.65
C ALA A 419 10.32 -4.25 -18.24
N SER A 420 10.43 -4.97 -17.11
CA SER A 420 9.31 -5.70 -16.50
C SER A 420 8.25 -4.74 -15.98
N LEU A 421 8.66 -3.62 -15.36
CA LEU A 421 7.75 -2.55 -14.97
C LEU A 421 7.03 -1.93 -16.16
N ALA A 422 7.77 -1.61 -17.22
CA ALA A 422 7.20 -1.08 -18.46
C ALA A 422 6.21 -2.06 -19.08
N ALA A 423 6.46 -3.36 -19.02
CA ALA A 423 5.53 -4.36 -19.55
C ALA A 423 4.18 -4.34 -18.83
N VAL A 424 4.21 -4.29 -17.50
CA VAL A 424 3.01 -4.19 -16.67
C VAL A 424 2.26 -2.88 -16.93
N LEU A 425 2.96 -1.74 -16.97
CA LEU A 425 2.34 -0.43 -17.22
C LEU A 425 1.82 -0.30 -18.66
N SER A 426 2.49 -0.93 -19.63
CA SER A 426 2.07 -0.96 -21.04
C SER A 426 0.73 -1.66 -21.24
N HIS A 427 0.42 -2.68 -20.42
CA HIS A 427 -0.90 -3.33 -20.42
C HIS A 427 -2.01 -2.35 -20.06
N GLU A 428 -1.86 -1.61 -18.97
CA GLU A 428 -2.86 -0.63 -18.53
C GLU A 428 -2.93 0.56 -19.48
N LEU A 429 -1.79 1.03 -20.00
CA LEU A 429 -1.75 2.06 -21.04
C LEU A 429 -2.48 1.61 -22.31
N ALA A 430 -2.40 0.32 -22.67
CA ALA A 430 -3.12 -0.21 -23.81
C ALA A 430 -4.64 -0.17 -23.61
N HIS A 431 -5.16 -0.42 -22.41
CA HIS A 431 -6.58 -0.21 -22.11
C HIS A 431 -7.00 1.25 -22.36
N ILE A 432 -6.20 2.21 -21.90
CA ILE A 432 -6.47 3.64 -22.09
C ILE A 432 -6.45 4.01 -23.58
N VAL A 433 -5.43 3.56 -24.33
CA VAL A 433 -5.27 3.85 -25.77
C VAL A 433 -6.40 3.22 -26.59
N LEU A 434 -6.89 2.04 -26.22
CA LEU A 434 -8.01 1.38 -26.88
C LEU A 434 -9.37 1.95 -26.47
N GLY A 435 -9.41 2.87 -25.49
CA GLY A 435 -10.64 3.47 -25.00
C GLY A 435 -11.52 2.50 -24.21
N HIS A 436 -10.92 1.47 -23.60
CA HIS A 436 -11.61 0.57 -22.66
C HIS A 436 -11.98 1.38 -21.41
N ASN A 437 -13.15 2.00 -21.43
CA ASN A 437 -13.54 3.00 -20.45
C ASN A 437 -14.18 2.40 -19.19
N LEU A 438 -14.00 3.11 -18.08
CA LEU A 438 -14.86 2.95 -16.92
C LEU A 438 -16.29 3.38 -17.24
N GLY A 439 -17.26 2.66 -16.68
CA GLY A 439 -18.63 3.16 -16.65
C GLY A 439 -18.72 4.48 -15.90
N SER A 440 -19.52 5.42 -16.42
CA SER A 440 -19.79 6.75 -15.82
C SER A 440 -20.43 6.71 -14.43
N LYS A 441 -20.72 5.51 -13.90
CA LYS A 441 -21.29 5.28 -12.57
C LYS A 441 -20.49 5.91 -11.43
N PHE A 442 -19.19 6.13 -11.60
CA PHE A 442 -18.33 6.67 -10.54
C PHE A 442 -18.30 8.20 -10.47
N ALA A 443 -18.84 8.91 -11.48
CA ALA A 443 -19.00 10.36 -11.43
C ALA A 443 -20.07 10.81 -10.41
N PHE A 444 -20.96 9.90 -10.03
CA PHE A 444 -22.03 10.15 -9.08
C PHE A 444 -21.50 10.04 -7.63
N ASN A 445 -21.38 11.18 -6.95
CA ASN A 445 -20.81 11.25 -5.60
C ASN A 445 -21.57 10.41 -4.57
N ASP A 446 -22.89 10.25 -4.71
CA ASP A 446 -23.71 9.40 -3.82
C ASP A 446 -23.24 7.95 -3.82
N ARG A 447 -22.69 7.47 -4.95
CA ARG A 447 -22.14 6.11 -5.07
C ARG A 447 -20.76 5.94 -4.44
N MET A 448 -20.15 7.03 -3.97
CA MET A 448 -18.90 7.02 -3.20
C MET A 448 -19.11 7.10 -1.69
N LEU A 449 -20.37 7.27 -1.25
CA LEU A 449 -20.73 7.39 0.16
C LEU A 449 -20.91 6.02 0.82
N PHE A 450 -19.79 5.31 1.02
CA PHE A 450 -19.75 4.03 1.74
C PHE A 450 -18.58 4.00 2.73
N SER A 451 -18.61 3.08 3.71
CA SER A 451 -17.54 2.95 4.71
C SER A 451 -16.24 2.39 4.11
N ASP A 452 -15.09 2.72 4.69
CA ASP A 452 -13.78 2.31 4.13
C ASP A 452 -13.69 0.79 3.92
N ASP A 453 -14.18 -0.01 4.87
CA ASP A 453 -14.18 -1.47 4.79
C ASP A 453 -15.04 -2.05 3.64
N ALA A 454 -15.94 -1.25 3.06
CA ALA A 454 -16.78 -1.64 1.93
C ALA A 454 -16.15 -1.30 0.56
N THR A 455 -14.92 -0.77 0.53
CA THR A 455 -14.30 -0.25 -0.72
C THR A 455 -14.21 -1.31 -1.82
N TYR A 456 -13.71 -2.51 -1.53
CA TYR A 456 -13.61 -3.59 -2.53
C TYR A 456 -14.95 -4.21 -2.93
N GLN A 457 -16.05 -3.89 -2.23
CA GLN A 457 -17.39 -4.33 -2.62
C GLN A 457 -18.05 -3.35 -3.58
N ASN A 458 -17.69 -2.07 -3.48
CA ASN A 458 -18.32 -0.99 -4.25
C ASN A 458 -17.49 -0.55 -5.46
N LEU A 459 -16.17 -0.74 -5.40
CA LEU A 459 -15.24 -0.41 -6.49
C LEU A 459 -14.73 -1.68 -7.19
N GLY A 460 -14.60 -1.60 -8.50
CA GLY A 460 -14.10 -2.67 -9.34
C GLY A 460 -13.95 -2.19 -10.78
N PHE A 461 -12.81 -2.52 -11.38
CA PHE A 461 -12.30 -2.04 -12.66
C PHE A 461 -11.89 -3.21 -13.55
N LYS A 462 -12.59 -4.34 -13.41
CA LYS A 462 -12.34 -5.52 -14.22
C LYS A 462 -12.84 -5.30 -15.65
N HIS A 463 -11.97 -5.52 -16.61
CA HIS A 463 -12.25 -5.60 -18.03
C HIS A 463 -12.74 -6.99 -18.43
N ILE A 464 -13.51 -7.03 -19.52
CA ILE A 464 -13.99 -8.28 -20.12
C ILE A 464 -12.85 -8.99 -20.87
N PRO A 465 -12.94 -10.32 -21.10
CA PRO A 465 -11.85 -11.08 -21.73
C PRO A 465 -11.40 -10.57 -23.10
N GLU A 466 -12.32 -10.02 -23.89
CA GLU A 466 -12.03 -9.46 -25.22
C GLU A 466 -11.15 -8.20 -25.10
N GLU A 467 -11.43 -7.35 -24.12
CA GLU A 467 -10.66 -6.14 -23.82
C GLU A 467 -9.26 -6.49 -23.30
N GLU A 468 -9.14 -7.47 -22.38
CA GLU A 468 -7.84 -7.95 -21.89
C GLU A 468 -6.97 -8.50 -23.04
N THR A 469 -7.57 -9.27 -23.95
CA THR A 469 -6.85 -9.83 -25.11
C THR A 469 -6.38 -8.74 -26.07
N ALA A 470 -7.22 -7.73 -26.31
CA ALA A 470 -6.87 -6.60 -27.16
C ALA A 470 -5.77 -5.74 -26.52
N ALA A 471 -5.86 -5.50 -25.20
CA ALA A 471 -4.86 -4.77 -24.44
C ALA A 471 -3.51 -5.50 -24.43
N ASP A 472 -3.48 -6.82 -24.20
CA ASP A 472 -2.27 -7.64 -24.26
C ASP A 472 -1.56 -7.49 -25.62
N LYS A 473 -2.32 -7.62 -26.72
CA LYS A 473 -1.78 -7.47 -28.07
C LYS A 473 -1.19 -6.08 -28.26
N LYS A 474 -1.94 -5.04 -27.89
CA LYS A 474 -1.52 -3.65 -28.05
C LYS A 474 -0.31 -3.34 -27.16
N ALA A 475 -0.27 -3.84 -25.93
CA ALA A 475 0.84 -3.66 -25.01
C ALA A 475 2.15 -4.24 -25.57
N VAL A 476 2.10 -5.41 -26.20
CA VAL A 476 3.26 -6.00 -26.88
C VAL A 476 3.72 -5.15 -28.07
N GLU A 477 2.80 -4.56 -28.83
CA GLU A 477 3.14 -3.59 -29.90
C GLU A 477 3.83 -2.35 -29.32
N LEU A 478 3.29 -1.78 -28.24
CA LEU A 478 3.86 -0.60 -27.58
C LEU A 478 5.29 -0.86 -27.07
N LEU A 479 5.51 -2.03 -26.46
CA LEU A 479 6.81 -2.43 -25.92
C LEU A 479 7.86 -2.64 -27.01
N LYS A 480 7.48 -3.24 -28.16
CA LYS A 480 8.40 -3.46 -29.29
C LYS A 480 8.88 -2.15 -29.92
N ASN A 481 8.09 -1.09 -29.82
CA ASN A 481 8.41 0.25 -30.31
C ASN A 481 8.92 1.17 -29.19
N SER A 482 9.52 0.60 -28.14
CA SER A 482 10.00 1.35 -26.97
C SER A 482 11.47 1.08 -26.68
N PRO A 483 12.10 1.84 -25.77
CA PRO A 483 13.47 1.58 -25.32
C PRO A 483 13.64 0.20 -24.66
N TYR A 484 12.54 -0.46 -24.30
CA TYR A 484 12.53 -1.76 -23.61
C TYR A 484 12.53 -2.97 -24.56
N ALA A 485 12.42 -2.75 -25.88
CA ALA A 485 12.27 -3.82 -26.88
C ALA A 485 13.40 -4.88 -26.83
N GLN A 486 14.62 -4.48 -26.48
CA GLN A 486 15.78 -5.37 -26.39
C GLN A 486 15.89 -6.11 -25.05
N LYS A 487 14.98 -5.85 -24.10
CA LYS A 487 14.97 -6.43 -22.75
C LYS A 487 13.73 -7.28 -22.47
N LEU A 488 12.93 -7.60 -23.50
CA LEU A 488 11.72 -8.39 -23.34
C LEU A 488 11.99 -9.83 -22.86
N ASP A 489 13.22 -10.32 -23.03
CA ASP A 489 13.67 -11.58 -22.45
C ASP A 489 13.57 -11.60 -20.92
N ASN A 490 13.83 -10.48 -20.25
CA ASN A 490 13.70 -10.35 -18.80
C ASN A 490 12.23 -10.36 -18.36
N VAL A 491 11.34 -9.77 -19.17
CA VAL A 491 9.90 -9.83 -18.95
C VAL A 491 9.42 -11.29 -19.05
N GLY A 492 9.89 -12.02 -20.06
CA GLY A 492 9.62 -13.45 -20.21
C GLY A 492 10.09 -14.28 -19.01
N LEU A 493 11.26 -13.96 -18.45
CA LEU A 493 11.76 -14.60 -17.22
C LEU A 493 10.87 -14.31 -16.01
N PHE A 494 10.42 -13.08 -15.82
CA PHE A 494 9.48 -12.72 -14.74
C PHE A 494 8.18 -13.52 -14.85
N LEU A 495 7.58 -13.59 -16.05
CA LEU A 495 6.35 -14.34 -16.29
C LEU A 495 6.55 -15.85 -16.05
N LYS A 496 7.70 -16.43 -16.42
CA LYS A 496 8.04 -17.83 -16.13
C LYS A 496 8.15 -18.09 -14.62
N ALA A 497 8.78 -17.19 -13.87
CA ALA A 497 8.87 -17.30 -12.41
C ALA A 497 7.49 -17.16 -11.75
N LEU A 498 6.65 -16.23 -12.24
CA LEU A 498 5.27 -16.07 -11.80
C LEU A 498 4.46 -17.35 -12.05
N GLN A 499 4.57 -17.93 -13.25
CA GLN A 499 3.91 -19.18 -13.63
C GLN A 499 4.36 -20.37 -12.77
N GLN A 500 5.65 -20.44 -12.40
CA GLN A 500 6.15 -21.49 -11.51
C GLN A 500 5.51 -21.40 -10.11
N ARG A 501 5.20 -20.19 -9.64
CA ARG A 501 4.65 -19.94 -8.30
C ARG A 501 3.13 -19.78 -8.26
N ALA A 502 2.47 -19.66 -9.41
CA ALA A 502 1.06 -19.29 -9.50
C ALA A 502 0.12 -20.23 -8.74
N GLY A 503 0.42 -21.53 -8.68
CA GLY A 503 -0.39 -22.49 -7.91
C GLY A 503 -0.26 -22.38 -6.39
N SER A 504 0.85 -21.80 -5.90
CA SER A 504 1.16 -21.67 -4.47
C SER A 504 0.88 -20.27 -3.91
N LEU A 505 0.86 -19.24 -4.76
CA LEU A 505 0.71 -17.84 -4.39
C LEU A 505 -0.67 -17.28 -4.76
N ASN A 506 -1.73 -18.02 -4.42
CA ASN A 506 -3.10 -17.68 -4.80
C ASN A 506 -3.54 -16.35 -4.19
N ALA A 507 -3.23 -16.10 -2.93
CA ALA A 507 -3.63 -14.87 -2.23
C ALA A 507 -2.88 -13.66 -2.77
N LEU A 508 -1.59 -13.79 -3.07
CA LEU A 508 -0.78 -12.73 -3.68
C LEU A 508 -1.23 -12.39 -5.11
N LEU A 509 -1.75 -13.36 -5.86
CA LEU A 509 -2.21 -13.19 -7.24
C LEU A 509 -3.71 -12.86 -7.36
N THR A 510 -4.44 -12.89 -6.25
CA THR A 510 -5.86 -12.50 -6.23
C THR A 510 -5.97 -10.99 -6.19
N THR A 511 -6.50 -10.40 -7.26
CA THR A 511 -6.79 -8.96 -7.35
C THR A 511 -8.14 -8.61 -6.73
N HIS A 512 -8.26 -7.38 -6.24
CA HIS A 512 -9.47 -6.90 -5.55
C HIS A 512 -10.23 -5.83 -6.34
N LEU A 513 -9.53 -5.08 -7.19
CA LEU A 513 -10.04 -3.99 -8.02
C LEU A 513 -9.91 -4.32 -9.51
N GLY A 514 -8.76 -4.80 -9.96
CA GLY A 514 -8.43 -5.08 -11.37
C GLY A 514 -8.55 -6.55 -11.79
N ASN A 515 -8.16 -6.84 -13.03
CA ASN A 515 -8.01 -8.21 -13.54
C ASN A 515 -6.72 -8.86 -13.00
N PRO A 516 -6.75 -10.17 -12.69
CA PRO A 516 -5.58 -10.85 -12.15
C PRO A 516 -4.52 -11.14 -13.21
N LEU A 517 -3.24 -11.08 -12.83
CA LEU A 517 -2.12 -11.51 -13.67
C LEU A 517 -2.16 -13.02 -13.96
N ALA A 518 -2.72 -13.78 -13.02
CA ALA A 518 -2.85 -15.23 -13.11
C ALA A 518 -4.16 -15.71 -12.48
N GLU A 519 -4.81 -16.68 -13.12
CA GLU A 519 -6.05 -17.28 -12.64
C GLU A 519 -5.97 -18.81 -12.77
N GLY A 520 -6.49 -19.54 -11.78
CA GLY A 520 -6.45 -21.01 -11.78
C GLY A 520 -5.02 -21.59 -11.80
N GLY A 521 -4.04 -20.85 -11.28
CA GLY A 521 -2.62 -21.24 -11.30
C GLY A 521 -1.95 -21.08 -12.67
N GLN A 522 -2.55 -20.35 -13.61
CA GLN A 522 -1.98 -20.03 -14.92
C GLN A 522 -1.87 -18.53 -15.11
N VAL A 523 -0.72 -18.07 -15.60
CA VAL A 523 -0.49 -16.67 -15.98
C VAL A 523 -1.21 -16.44 -17.30
N ASN A 524 -2.16 -15.49 -17.30
CA ASN A 524 -3.02 -15.23 -18.46
C ASN A 524 -2.76 -13.86 -19.10
N ARG A 525 -1.95 -13.00 -18.46
CA ARG A 525 -1.57 -11.69 -18.96
C ARG A 525 -0.20 -11.70 -19.65
N LEU A 526 -0.09 -11.00 -20.77
CA LEU A 526 1.13 -10.85 -21.58
C LEU A 526 1.79 -12.19 -21.96
N VAL A 527 1.00 -13.25 -22.14
CA VAL A 527 1.49 -14.62 -22.37
C VAL A 527 2.41 -14.71 -23.59
N ALA A 528 2.20 -13.87 -24.60
CA ALA A 528 3.07 -13.77 -25.78
C ALA A 528 4.55 -13.49 -25.41
N LEU A 529 4.80 -12.75 -24.32
CA LEU A 529 6.15 -12.45 -23.82
C LEU A 529 6.75 -13.61 -23.02
N SER A 530 5.93 -14.51 -22.45
CA SER A 530 6.43 -15.66 -21.69
C SER A 530 7.27 -16.63 -22.53
N THR A 531 7.04 -16.65 -23.84
CA THR A 531 7.83 -17.45 -24.80
C THR A 531 9.19 -16.84 -25.12
N GLN A 532 9.41 -15.58 -24.75
CA GLN A 532 10.68 -14.87 -24.92
C GLN A 532 11.62 -15.13 -23.75
N GLY A 533 12.90 -14.87 -23.96
CA GLY A 533 13.95 -15.08 -22.97
C GLY A 533 14.31 -16.55 -22.71
N PRO A 534 15.41 -16.76 -21.95
CA PRO A 534 15.91 -18.09 -21.66
C PRO A 534 14.96 -18.89 -20.75
N ALA A 535 15.23 -20.19 -20.62
CA ALA A 535 14.57 -21.00 -19.59
C ALA A 535 14.90 -20.48 -18.19
N LEU A 536 13.94 -20.63 -17.27
CA LEU A 536 14.16 -20.32 -15.86
C LEU A 536 15.10 -21.36 -15.27
N ASP A 537 16.21 -20.90 -14.70
CA ASP A 537 17.27 -21.69 -14.11
C ASP A 537 17.69 -21.07 -12.77
N ASN A 538 17.19 -21.67 -11.70
CA ASN A 538 17.46 -21.21 -10.35
C ASN A 538 18.95 -21.35 -9.95
N SER A 539 19.75 -22.16 -10.67
CA SER A 539 21.18 -22.33 -10.40
C SER A 539 22.05 -21.17 -10.90
N LYS A 540 21.58 -20.43 -11.90
CA LYS A 540 22.29 -19.29 -12.49
C LYS A 540 22.14 -18.05 -11.63
N LEU A 541 23.15 -17.70 -10.84
CA LEU A 541 23.06 -16.60 -9.86
C LEU A 541 22.79 -15.23 -10.49
N ASP A 542 23.23 -15.03 -11.72
CA ASP A 542 23.00 -13.81 -12.53
C ASP A 542 21.57 -13.72 -13.10
N GLN A 543 20.83 -14.83 -13.12
CA GLN A 543 19.44 -14.84 -13.59
C GLN A 543 18.48 -14.49 -12.43
N ILE A 544 18.15 -13.21 -12.32
CA ILE A 544 17.18 -12.68 -11.34
C ILE A 544 15.82 -12.49 -12.04
N ALA A 545 14.94 -13.48 -11.92
CA ALA A 545 13.65 -13.45 -12.59
C ALA A 545 12.58 -12.64 -11.82
N ALA A 546 12.65 -12.64 -10.49
CA ALA A 546 11.75 -11.88 -9.63
C ALA A 546 12.46 -11.60 -8.30
N LEU A 547 11.96 -10.61 -7.56
CA LEU A 547 12.50 -10.16 -6.28
C LEU A 547 11.60 -10.55 -5.10
N PRO A 548 12.14 -10.55 -3.87
CA PRO A 548 11.33 -10.70 -2.66
C PRO A 548 10.43 -9.48 -2.41
N LEU A 549 9.38 -9.69 -1.61
CA LEU A 549 8.45 -8.63 -1.22
C LEU A 549 9.06 -7.65 -0.23
N GLY A 550 8.70 -6.36 -0.36
CA GLY A 550 9.05 -5.32 0.60
C GLY A 550 10.41 -4.65 0.42
N GLY A 551 11.08 -4.91 -0.71
CA GLY A 551 12.44 -4.43 -0.96
C GLY A 551 12.55 -3.07 -1.65
N ARG A 552 11.50 -2.56 -2.31
CA ARG A 552 11.62 -1.39 -3.20
C ARG A 552 10.78 -0.20 -2.78
N VAL A 553 9.55 -0.42 -2.32
CA VAL A 553 8.66 0.68 -1.93
C VAL A 553 8.44 0.67 -0.42
N LYS A 554 8.80 1.78 0.22
CA LYS A 554 8.54 2.03 1.63
C LYS A 554 7.33 2.94 1.74
N VAL A 555 6.37 2.55 2.59
CA VAL A 555 5.24 3.39 2.95
C VAL A 555 5.56 4.06 4.27
N ASN A 556 5.36 5.37 4.38
CA ASN A 556 5.38 6.07 5.65
C ASN A 556 4.08 5.73 6.41
N PRO A 557 4.16 5.05 7.56
CA PRO A 557 2.97 4.65 8.32
C PRO A 557 2.06 5.80 8.78
N TRP A 558 2.61 7.01 8.91
CA TRP A 558 1.85 8.13 9.45
C TRP A 558 0.98 8.81 8.40
N ASP A 559 1.59 9.22 7.28
CA ASP A 559 0.96 10.01 6.22
C ASP A 559 0.79 9.26 4.88
N ASP A 560 1.06 7.97 4.87
CA ASP A 560 0.85 7.03 3.76
C ASP A 560 1.67 7.29 2.49
N LYS A 561 2.64 8.21 2.54
CA LYS A 561 3.50 8.47 1.39
C LYS A 561 4.32 7.25 1.01
N ALA A 562 4.32 6.93 -0.27
CA ALA A 562 5.17 5.90 -0.85
C ALA A 562 6.49 6.50 -1.33
N GLU A 563 7.60 5.88 -0.95
CA GLU A 563 8.96 6.30 -1.30
C GLU A 563 9.77 5.10 -1.82
N MET A 564 10.67 5.36 -2.77
CA MET A 564 11.62 4.35 -3.21
C MET A 564 12.71 4.12 -2.16
N VAL A 565 12.94 2.86 -1.83
CA VAL A 565 14.02 2.41 -0.96
C VAL A 565 15.34 2.53 -1.72
N LYS A 566 16.28 3.31 -1.18
CA LYS A 566 17.65 3.44 -1.68
C LYS A 566 18.55 2.46 -0.92
N THR A 567 18.57 1.20 -1.33
CA THR A 567 19.47 0.18 -0.78
C THR A 567 20.53 -0.22 -1.79
N ALA A 568 21.76 -0.43 -1.32
CA ALA A 568 22.80 -0.99 -2.15
C ALA A 568 22.47 -2.47 -2.45
N PRO A 569 22.58 -2.92 -3.71
CA PRO A 569 22.37 -4.32 -4.03
C PRO A 569 23.40 -5.18 -3.29
N VAL A 570 22.93 -6.26 -2.68
CA VAL A 570 23.79 -7.27 -2.06
C VAL A 570 24.03 -8.39 -3.06
N ALA A 571 25.27 -8.89 -3.13
CA ALA A 571 25.63 -9.96 -4.04
C ALA A 571 24.87 -11.25 -3.69
N ILE A 572 24.23 -11.86 -4.69
CA ILE A 572 23.61 -13.18 -4.60
C ILE A 572 24.74 -14.21 -4.60
N THR A 573 24.92 -14.92 -3.48
CA THR A 573 25.97 -15.92 -3.30
C THR A 573 25.46 -17.35 -3.48
N SER A 574 24.14 -17.55 -3.41
CA SER A 574 23.48 -18.83 -3.58
C SER A 574 22.12 -18.68 -4.26
N ALA A 575 21.60 -19.77 -4.83
CA ALA A 575 20.24 -19.80 -5.39
C ALA A 575 19.17 -19.46 -4.34
N ARG A 576 19.44 -19.74 -3.06
CA ARG A 576 18.53 -19.46 -1.94
C ARG A 576 18.36 -17.96 -1.69
N ASP A 577 19.37 -17.16 -2.05
CA ASP A 577 19.35 -15.71 -1.81
C ASP A 577 18.37 -14.99 -2.77
N LYS A 578 17.88 -15.67 -3.82
CA LYS A 578 16.99 -15.08 -4.83
C LYS A 578 15.58 -14.78 -4.30
N MET A 579 15.03 -15.68 -3.47
CA MET A 579 13.76 -15.51 -2.76
C MET A 579 12.60 -14.90 -3.60
N PRO A 580 12.31 -15.43 -4.80
CA PRO A 580 11.34 -14.81 -5.71
C PRO A 580 9.93 -14.82 -5.10
N PHE A 581 9.32 -13.64 -4.99
CA PHE A 581 7.99 -13.42 -4.38
C PHE A 581 7.90 -13.80 -2.90
N GLU A 582 9.03 -13.98 -2.21
CA GLU A 582 9.02 -14.44 -0.82
C GLU A 582 8.98 -13.27 0.17
N VAL A 583 8.40 -13.55 1.32
CA VAL A 583 8.43 -12.69 2.50
C VAL A 583 9.82 -12.74 3.16
N THR A 584 10.34 -11.56 3.51
CA THR A 584 11.63 -11.39 4.20
C THR A 584 11.48 -10.66 5.55
N PRO A 585 12.44 -10.79 6.48
CA PRO A 585 12.44 -10.02 7.73
C PRO A 585 12.58 -8.50 7.52
N PHE A 586 12.07 -7.72 8.47
CA PHE A 586 12.24 -6.27 8.51
C PHE A 586 13.48 -5.86 9.30
N PHE A 587 14.29 -4.97 8.73
CA PHE A 587 15.40 -4.31 9.42
C PHE A 587 15.48 -2.83 9.01
N PRO A 588 14.48 -2.00 9.36
CA PRO A 588 14.50 -0.59 9.00
C PRO A 588 15.66 0.13 9.70
N ARG A 589 16.36 0.99 8.95
CA ARG A 589 17.31 1.94 9.53
C ARG A 589 16.54 2.99 10.31
N LEU A 590 16.54 2.89 11.64
CA LEU A 590 15.81 3.85 12.48
C LEU A 590 16.52 5.21 12.51
N SER A 591 15.72 6.26 12.46
CA SER A 591 16.13 7.65 12.64
C SER A 591 15.13 8.35 13.56
N ARG A 592 15.56 9.45 14.17
CA ARG A 592 14.68 10.28 15.01
C ARG A 592 13.90 11.27 14.16
N TYR A 593 12.69 11.59 14.60
CA TYR A 593 11.86 12.63 14.02
C TYR A 593 12.60 13.97 14.03
N GLY A 594 12.56 14.70 12.90
CA GLY A 594 13.29 15.96 12.72
C GLY A 594 14.82 15.80 12.66
N GLY A 595 15.35 14.58 12.76
CA GLY A 595 16.76 14.31 12.53
C GLY A 595 17.08 14.38 11.04
N ASN A 596 18.07 15.18 10.66
CA ASN A 596 18.58 15.19 9.30
C ASN A 596 19.01 13.77 8.91
N ALA A 597 18.44 13.23 7.84
CA ALA A 597 18.96 12.00 7.24
C ALA A 597 20.43 12.23 6.87
N PRO A 598 21.38 11.39 7.32
CA PRO A 598 22.76 11.57 6.92
C PRO A 598 22.86 11.35 5.41
N THR A 599 23.36 12.37 4.71
CA THR A 599 23.66 12.38 3.27
C THR A 599 24.87 11.52 2.87
N THR A 600 25.30 10.61 3.74
CA THR A 600 26.48 9.77 3.50
C THR A 600 26.07 8.32 3.26
N ALA A 601 26.31 7.87 2.03
CA ALA A 601 26.29 6.46 1.65
C ALA A 601 27.13 5.61 2.63
N PRO A 602 26.80 4.32 2.85
CA PRO A 602 27.58 3.46 3.73
C PRO A 602 28.99 3.27 3.16
N THR A 603 29.98 3.86 3.82
CA THR A 603 31.39 3.51 3.61
C THR A 603 31.61 2.08 4.09
N THR A 604 31.93 1.20 3.15
CA THR A 604 32.37 -0.17 3.40
C THR A 604 33.59 -0.14 4.31
N ALA A 605 33.46 -0.63 5.55
CA ALA A 605 34.61 -0.94 6.38
C ALA A 605 35.28 -2.20 5.81
N ALA A 606 36.25 -2.01 4.92
CA ALA A 606 37.15 -3.07 4.50
C ALA A 606 38.18 -3.29 5.62
N ASN A 607 38.17 -4.50 6.19
CA ASN A 607 39.27 -5.01 6.99
C ASN A 607 40.50 -5.22 6.09
N SER A 608 41.60 -4.49 6.35
CA SER A 608 42.96 -4.98 6.13
C SER A 608 44.01 -4.02 6.72
N THR A 609 44.55 -4.38 7.88
CA THR A 609 45.95 -4.08 8.19
C THR A 609 46.61 -5.36 8.70
N THR A 610 47.12 -6.13 7.74
CA THR A 610 48.30 -6.98 7.93
C THR A 610 49.45 -6.10 8.35
N ASN A 611 50.02 -6.38 9.52
CA ASN A 611 51.21 -5.71 10.05
C ASN A 611 52.44 -6.48 9.54
N PRO A 612 53.39 -5.87 8.81
CA PRO A 612 54.66 -6.50 8.50
C PRO A 612 55.71 -6.14 9.55
N GLY A 613 56.28 -7.15 10.21
CA GLY A 613 57.59 -7.11 10.88
C GLY A 613 57.71 -6.31 12.19
N ASN A 614 57.81 -7.01 13.32
CA ASN A 614 59.08 -7.36 13.98
C ASN A 614 58.80 -8.31 15.16
#